data_AF-A0A6P5YG95-F1
#
_entry.id   AF-A0A6P5YG95-F1
#
_cell.length_a   1.000
_cell.length_b   1.000
_cell.length_c   1.000
_cell.angle_alpha   90.00
_cell.angle_beta   90.00
_cell.angle_gamma   90.00
#
_symmetry.space_group_name_H-M   'P 1'
#
loop_
_entity.id
_entity.type
_entity.pdbx_description
1 polymer ?
#
loop_
_entity_poly.entity_id
_entity_poly.type
_entity_poly.pdbx_seq_one_letter_code
_entity_poly.pdbx_strand_id
1 'polypeptide(L)'
;MPVAITPGYRYCHKVNHRLSASLSSFSTAIKPMITIASSSGATTNAGAYTTIKETVTFKKEIKKSKFIAIAGPISSEQSAHSFLNQVKDPRATHNCWAYKVGDQYRSYDDGEPSGTAGKPIHSAIVSSGLDRVMVVVIRYFGGIELGTGGLVRAYGGAASECLRNAPTCLVKSKVPMGVEVPFDLLGILYHQLKSYQAEDTKQDYDTGKDGITMVSFKVDFDRAEKLEEAIKANCSRELVFYKH
;
A
#
# COMPACT_ATOMS: atom_id res chain seq x y z
N MET A 1 -24.99 -4.95 34.22
CA MET A 1 -26.38 -4.66 33.79
C MET A 1 -26.92 -3.65 34.78
N PRO A 2 -27.33 -2.43 34.37
CA PRO A 2 -28.20 -2.18 33.23
C PRO A 2 -27.56 -1.36 32.10
N VAL A 3 -28.28 -1.41 30.98
CA VAL A 3 -28.06 -0.78 29.67
C VAL A 3 -28.99 0.44 29.57
N ALA A 4 -28.56 1.54 28.97
CA ALA A 4 -29.40 2.46 28.18
C ALA A 4 -28.52 3.51 27.47
N ILE A 5 -28.32 3.42 26.15
CA ILE A 5 -29.09 4.07 25.05
C ILE A 5 -28.47 5.41 24.60
N THR A 6 -28.02 5.40 23.36
CA THR A 6 -27.56 6.51 22.50
C THR A 6 -28.71 7.46 22.11
N PRO A 7 -28.41 8.72 21.75
CA PRO A 7 -28.58 9.16 20.35
C PRO A 7 -27.40 10.03 19.89
N GLY A 8 -26.90 9.99 18.64
CA GLY A 8 -27.64 10.11 17.39
C GLY A 8 -27.65 11.58 16.95
N TYR A 9 -26.60 12.04 16.26
CA TYR A 9 -26.58 13.37 15.63
C TYR A 9 -26.32 13.26 14.12
N ARG A 10 -27.41 13.36 13.35
CA ARG A 10 -27.42 13.85 11.96
C ARG A 10 -27.75 15.34 12.01
N TYR A 11 -26.99 16.17 11.30
CA TYR A 11 -27.43 17.52 10.97
C TYR A 11 -27.47 17.68 9.45
N CYS A 12 -28.66 18.02 8.96
CA CYS A 12 -28.98 18.44 7.61
C CYS A 12 -29.47 19.89 7.72
N HIS A 13 -28.89 20.81 6.95
CA HIS A 13 -29.56 22.08 6.65
C HIS A 13 -29.40 22.42 5.16
N LYS A 14 -30.55 22.42 4.48
CA LYS A 14 -30.79 23.16 3.25
C LYS A 14 -30.95 24.65 3.58
N VAL A 15 -30.40 25.52 2.73
CA VAL A 15 -30.99 26.84 2.45
C VAL A 15 -30.83 27.14 0.96
N ASN A 16 -31.96 27.38 0.29
CA ASN A 16 -32.05 27.97 -1.05
C ASN A 16 -32.25 29.49 -0.89
N HIS A 17 -31.73 30.31 -1.81
CA HIS A 17 -32.55 31.24 -2.61
C HIS A 17 -31.74 32.09 -3.62
N ARG A 18 -32.25 32.07 -4.86
CA ARG A 18 -32.45 33.16 -5.86
C ARG A 18 -31.25 33.91 -6.51
N LEU A 19 -31.05 33.54 -7.78
CA LEU A 19 -31.09 34.34 -9.02
C LEU A 19 -30.97 35.88 -8.95
N SER A 20 -30.00 36.42 -9.73
CA SER A 20 -30.18 37.58 -10.62
C SER A 20 -29.13 37.53 -11.74
N ALA A 21 -29.54 37.97 -12.94
CA ALA A 21 -28.83 37.89 -14.21
C ALA A 21 -28.07 39.18 -14.56
N SER A 22 -27.01 39.09 -15.37
CA SER A 22 -26.73 40.06 -16.43
C SER A 22 -25.72 39.51 -17.45
N LEU A 23 -25.98 39.84 -18.71
CA LEU A 23 -25.30 39.44 -19.94
C LEU A 23 -24.01 40.24 -20.16
N SER A 24 -22.97 39.60 -20.69
CA SER A 24 -22.16 40.21 -21.76
C SER A 24 -21.40 39.14 -22.56
N SER A 25 -21.46 39.35 -23.86
CA SER A 25 -21.08 38.44 -24.95
C SER A 25 -19.60 38.56 -25.25
N PHE A 26 -18.87 37.44 -25.39
CA PHE A 26 -17.71 37.37 -26.28
C PHE A 26 -17.62 36.00 -26.94
N SER A 27 -17.62 36.06 -28.27
CA SER A 27 -17.48 34.96 -29.23
C SER A 27 -16.01 34.54 -29.31
N THR A 28 -15.71 33.25 -29.16
CA THR A 28 -14.68 32.57 -29.96
C THR A 28 -14.95 31.06 -29.94
N ALA A 29 -15.14 30.47 -31.12
CA ALA A 29 -15.33 29.05 -31.33
C ALA A 29 -14.06 28.25 -30.97
N ILE A 30 -14.19 27.24 -30.10
CA ILE A 30 -13.17 26.21 -29.91
C ILE A 30 -13.87 24.84 -29.97
N LYS A 31 -13.36 23.99 -30.87
CA LYS A 31 -13.84 22.64 -31.20
C LYS A 31 -13.83 21.72 -29.97
N PRO A 32 -14.79 20.78 -29.81
CA PRO A 32 -14.70 19.77 -28.77
C PRO A 32 -13.63 18.75 -29.18
N MET A 33 -12.50 18.76 -28.47
CA MET A 33 -11.49 17.73 -28.56
C MET A 33 -11.94 16.56 -27.67
N ILE A 34 -12.35 15.46 -28.31
CA ILE A 34 -12.67 14.19 -27.67
C ILE A 34 -11.41 13.74 -26.93
N THR A 35 -11.39 13.96 -25.61
CA THR A 35 -10.34 13.41 -24.75
C THR A 35 -10.76 11.98 -24.43
N ILE A 36 -10.19 11.04 -25.19
CA ILE A 36 -10.19 9.63 -24.81
C ILE A 36 -9.32 9.55 -23.55
N ALA A 37 -9.95 9.60 -22.38
CA ALA A 37 -9.29 9.20 -21.15
C ALA A 37 -9.03 7.71 -21.27
N SER A 38 -7.83 7.36 -21.73
CA SER A 38 -7.28 6.03 -21.62
C SER A 38 -7.20 5.72 -20.13
N SER A 39 -8.12 4.87 -19.68
CA SER A 39 -8.04 4.13 -18.44
C SER A 39 -6.77 3.30 -18.48
N SER A 40 -5.66 3.92 -18.06
CA SER A 40 -4.41 3.23 -17.77
C SER A 40 -4.65 2.47 -16.49
N GLY A 41 -5.15 1.23 -16.66
CA GLY A 41 -5.28 0.25 -15.59
C GLY A 41 -3.96 0.20 -14.84
N ALA A 42 -4.04 0.37 -13.52
CA ALA A 42 -2.94 0.19 -12.61
C ALA A 42 -2.36 -1.20 -12.84
N THR A 43 -1.25 -1.27 -13.58
CA THR A 43 -0.41 -2.46 -13.67
C THR A 43 0.23 -2.59 -12.31
N THR A 44 -0.50 -3.22 -11.40
CA THR A 44 0.07 -3.68 -10.14
C THR A 44 1.20 -4.62 -10.54
N ASN A 45 2.43 -4.19 -10.32
CA ASN A 45 3.60 -5.01 -10.53
C ASN A 45 3.42 -6.27 -9.66
N ALA A 46 2.96 -7.36 -10.27
CA ALA A 46 2.63 -8.63 -9.63
C ALA A 46 3.91 -9.42 -9.28
N GLY A 47 4.94 -8.70 -8.83
CA GLY A 47 6.22 -9.24 -8.41
C GLY A 47 6.30 -9.40 -6.90
N ALA A 48 7.33 -10.11 -6.45
CA ALA A 48 7.73 -10.10 -5.05
C ALA A 48 8.41 -8.76 -4.70
N TYR A 49 8.16 -8.24 -3.50
CA TYR A 49 8.79 -7.04 -2.99
C TYR A 49 9.21 -7.23 -1.54
N THR A 50 10.23 -6.50 -1.09
CA THR A 50 10.63 -6.51 0.32
C THR A 50 10.05 -5.28 1.01
N THR A 51 9.46 -5.48 2.19
CA THR A 51 8.92 -4.39 3.02
C THR A 51 9.39 -4.55 4.48
N ILE A 52 9.00 -3.61 5.35
CA ILE A 52 9.28 -3.69 6.79
C ILE A 52 8.14 -4.39 7.51
N LYS A 53 8.44 -5.18 8.55
CA LYS A 53 7.44 -5.98 9.27
C LYS A 53 6.60 -5.15 10.23
N GLU A 54 7.22 -4.15 10.85
CA GLU A 54 6.63 -3.37 11.93
C GLU A 54 7.15 -1.94 11.93
N THR A 55 6.54 -1.10 12.75
CA THR A 55 6.97 0.30 12.91
C THR A 55 8.30 0.37 13.65
N VAL A 56 9.24 1.13 13.11
CA VAL A 56 10.59 1.29 13.66
C VAL A 56 10.88 2.76 13.85
N THR A 57 11.61 3.09 14.92
CA THR A 57 11.99 4.46 15.24
C THR A 57 13.50 4.58 15.39
N PHE A 58 14.07 5.63 14.83
CA PHE A 58 15.47 6.00 14.99
C PHE A 58 15.58 7.48 15.38
N LYS A 59 16.49 7.79 16.31
CA LYS A 59 16.69 9.16 16.82
C LYS A 59 18.12 9.58 16.60
N LYS A 60 18.32 10.83 16.15
CA LYS A 60 19.63 11.44 15.97
C LYS A 60 19.59 12.91 16.32
N GLU A 61 20.64 13.39 16.98
CA GLU A 61 20.84 14.81 17.22
C GLU A 61 21.97 15.35 16.33
N ILE A 62 21.73 16.49 15.69
CA ILE A 62 22.69 17.16 14.81
C ILE A 62 22.62 18.66 15.11
N LYS A 63 23.73 19.25 15.60
CA LYS A 63 23.79 20.67 15.97
C LYS A 63 22.60 21.09 16.87
N LYS A 64 22.33 20.32 17.92
CA LYS A 64 21.20 20.50 18.86
C LYS A 64 19.80 20.30 18.26
N SER A 65 19.67 20.15 16.94
CA SER A 65 18.41 19.75 16.31
C SER A 65 18.20 18.25 16.49
N LYS A 66 17.01 17.86 16.94
CA LYS A 66 16.62 16.46 17.11
C LYS A 66 15.84 16.00 15.89
N PHE A 67 16.24 14.87 15.33
CA PHE A 67 15.59 14.19 14.21
C PHE A 67 15.11 12.83 14.70
N ILE A 68 13.82 12.57 14.57
CA ILE A 68 13.18 11.31 14.94
C ILE A 68 12.56 10.74 13.67
N ALA A 69 13.23 9.75 13.08
CA ALA A 69 12.72 9.03 11.93
C ALA A 69 11.85 7.87 12.42
N ILE A 70 10.66 7.73 11.84
CA ILE A 70 9.70 6.68 12.12
C ILE A 70 9.28 6.08 10.79
N ALA A 71 9.58 4.80 10.59
CA ALA A 71 9.24 4.04 9.39
C ALA A 71 8.15 3.03 9.68
N GLY A 72 7.20 2.85 8.77
CA GLY A 72 6.12 1.85 8.90
C GLY A 72 5.69 1.25 7.55
N PRO A 73 5.19 0.00 7.56
CA PRO A 73 4.63 -0.62 6.36
C PRO A 73 3.29 0.03 5.99
N ILE A 74 3.05 0.21 4.70
CA ILE A 74 1.83 0.81 4.15
C ILE A 74 1.36 0.05 2.91
N SER A 75 0.06 -0.12 2.72
CA SER A 75 -0.48 -0.85 1.55
C SER A 75 -0.98 0.07 0.43
N SER A 76 -1.25 1.34 0.74
CA SER A 76 -1.84 2.35 -0.13
C SER A 76 -1.56 3.78 0.34
N GLU A 77 -1.84 4.78 -0.50
CA GLU A 77 -1.80 6.21 -0.11
C GLU A 77 -2.67 6.51 1.12
N GLN A 78 -3.86 5.91 1.20
CA GLN A 78 -4.75 6.10 2.35
C GLN A 78 -4.09 5.59 3.64
N SER A 79 -3.45 4.41 3.59
CA SER A 79 -2.73 3.88 4.75
C SER A 79 -1.51 4.74 5.13
N ALA A 80 -0.87 5.40 4.16
CA ALA A 80 0.20 6.36 4.41
C ALA A 80 -0.31 7.58 5.19
N HIS A 81 -1.44 8.15 4.78
CA HIS A 81 -2.06 9.26 5.53
C HIS A 81 -2.52 8.85 6.94
N SER A 82 -3.06 7.64 7.09
CA SER A 82 -3.38 7.09 8.42
C SER A 82 -2.12 6.96 9.28
N PHE A 83 -1.02 6.42 8.73
CA PHE A 83 0.25 6.30 9.43
C PHE A 83 0.83 7.66 9.85
N LEU A 84 0.82 8.64 8.94
CA LEU A 84 1.25 10.02 9.24
C LEU A 84 0.48 10.60 10.42
N ASN A 85 -0.84 10.42 10.45
CA ASN A 85 -1.68 10.94 11.52
C ASN A 85 -1.43 10.25 12.86
N GLN A 86 -0.97 8.99 12.85
CA GLN A 86 -0.60 8.27 14.07
C GLN A 86 0.72 8.76 14.66
N VAL A 87 1.71 9.10 13.82
CA VAL A 87 3.08 9.33 14.28
C VAL A 87 3.50 10.79 14.34
N LYS A 88 2.84 11.70 13.61
CA LYS A 88 3.19 13.12 13.61
C LYS A 88 3.10 13.72 15.02
N ASP A 89 4.00 14.65 15.34
CA ASP A 89 3.88 15.47 16.55
C ASP A 89 3.51 16.91 16.15
N PRO A 90 2.30 17.40 16.49
CA PRO A 90 1.89 18.78 16.23
C PRO A 90 2.77 19.86 16.87
N ARG A 91 3.58 19.50 17.87
CA ARG A 91 4.50 20.42 18.57
C ARG A 91 5.89 20.44 17.95
N ALA A 92 6.18 19.55 17.01
CA ALA A 92 7.44 19.55 16.31
C ALA A 92 7.56 20.75 15.37
N THR A 93 8.78 21.14 15.04
CA THR A 93 9.02 22.21 14.06
C THR A 93 8.56 21.78 12.68
N HIS A 94 8.91 20.54 12.29
CA HIS A 94 8.53 19.95 11.00
C HIS A 94 8.29 18.45 11.15
N ASN A 95 7.32 17.91 10.43
CA ASN A 95 6.98 16.51 10.27
C ASN A 95 7.13 16.15 8.78
N CYS A 96 8.36 16.19 8.27
CA CYS A 96 8.64 15.89 6.87
C CYS A 96 8.48 14.40 6.60
N TRP A 97 8.04 14.01 5.41
CA TRP A 97 7.79 12.60 5.14
C TRP A 97 7.97 12.24 3.66
N ALA A 98 8.14 10.94 3.41
CA ALA A 98 7.97 10.36 2.10
C ALA A 98 7.41 8.94 2.20
N TYR A 99 6.76 8.48 1.14
CA TYR A 99 6.33 7.09 1.01
C TYR A 99 6.57 6.55 -0.40
N LYS A 100 6.57 5.22 -0.52
CA LYS A 100 6.59 4.48 -1.77
C LYS A 100 5.67 3.27 -1.68
N VAL A 101 4.81 3.07 -2.70
CA VAL A 101 3.92 1.92 -2.88
C VAL A 101 3.95 1.54 -4.37
N GLY A 102 4.76 0.56 -4.75
CA GLY A 102 4.99 0.26 -6.16
C GLY A 102 5.52 1.50 -6.88
N ASP A 103 4.97 1.82 -8.04
CA ASP A 103 5.42 3.01 -8.80
C ASP A 103 4.88 4.34 -8.23
N GLN A 104 3.96 4.28 -7.27
CA GLN A 104 3.44 5.46 -6.61
C GLN A 104 4.37 5.90 -5.49
N TYR A 105 4.76 7.17 -5.49
CA TYR A 105 5.53 7.76 -4.41
C TYR A 105 5.16 9.22 -4.23
N ARG A 106 5.40 9.73 -3.02
CA ARG A 106 5.22 11.14 -2.70
C ARG A 106 6.14 11.53 -1.56
N SER A 107 6.51 12.81 -1.53
CA SER A 107 7.32 13.39 -0.46
C SER A 107 6.82 14.79 -0.11
N TYR A 108 7.02 15.20 1.14
CA TYR A 108 6.60 16.50 1.64
C TYR A 108 7.62 17.08 2.63
N ASP A 109 7.97 18.34 2.43
CA ASP A 109 9.00 19.05 3.22
C ASP A 109 8.44 19.72 4.48
N ASP A 110 7.12 19.82 4.65
CA ASP A 110 6.46 20.40 5.84
C ASP A 110 7.03 21.75 6.32
N GLY A 111 7.27 22.69 5.40
CA GLY A 111 7.80 24.01 5.73
C GLY A 111 9.33 24.11 5.78
N GLU A 112 10.06 23.01 5.64
CA GLU A 112 11.50 23.06 5.31
C GLU A 112 11.71 23.65 3.90
N PRO A 113 12.91 24.20 3.60
CA PRO A 113 13.24 24.64 2.25
C PRO A 113 13.00 23.52 1.22
N SER A 114 12.41 23.88 0.08
CA SER A 114 11.96 22.92 -0.93
C SER A 114 13.05 21.93 -1.34
N GLY A 115 12.72 20.64 -1.25
CA GLY A 115 13.60 19.53 -1.63
C GLY A 115 14.70 19.19 -0.62
N THR A 116 14.71 19.80 0.57
CA THR A 116 15.76 19.55 1.58
C THR A 116 15.41 18.46 2.59
N ALA A 117 14.16 18.01 2.64
CA ALA A 117 13.71 17.00 3.60
C ALA A 117 13.01 15.80 2.92
N GLY A 118 11.85 16.03 2.31
CA GLY A 118 11.02 14.99 1.69
C GLY A 118 11.74 14.23 0.59
N LYS A 119 12.42 14.93 -0.33
CA LYS A 119 13.20 14.28 -1.41
C LYS A 119 14.32 13.38 -0.86
N PRO A 120 15.18 13.84 0.06
CA PRO A 120 16.17 12.98 0.74
C PRO A 120 15.57 11.76 1.45
N ILE A 121 14.42 11.90 2.11
CA ILE A 121 13.72 10.76 2.74
C ILE A 121 13.28 9.76 1.67
N HIS A 122 12.70 10.23 0.56
CA HIS A 122 12.32 9.36 -0.56
C HIS A 122 13.53 8.65 -1.17
N SER A 123 14.63 9.36 -1.39
CA SER A 123 15.89 8.76 -1.88
C SER A 123 16.37 7.66 -0.94
N ALA A 124 16.28 7.84 0.38
CA ALA A 124 16.62 6.80 1.35
C ALA A 124 15.73 5.55 1.22
N ILE A 125 14.43 5.71 0.97
CA ILE A 125 13.51 4.60 0.70
C ILE A 125 13.96 3.86 -0.58
N VAL A 126 14.19 4.58 -1.67
CA VAL A 126 14.62 3.96 -2.95
C VAL A 126 15.94 3.21 -2.80
N SER A 127 16.94 3.83 -2.16
CA SER A 127 18.25 3.21 -1.94
C SER A 127 18.21 2.01 -0.99
N SER A 128 17.18 1.88 -0.14
CA SER A 128 17.01 0.72 0.73
C SER A 128 16.53 -0.54 -0.01
N GLY A 129 16.00 -0.40 -1.23
CA GLY A 129 15.36 -1.49 -1.96
C GLY A 129 14.01 -1.96 -1.39
N LEU A 130 13.49 -1.23 -0.39
CA LEU A 130 12.20 -1.52 0.22
C LEU A 130 11.05 -0.87 -0.57
N ASP A 131 9.92 -1.54 -0.57
CA ASP A 131 8.67 -1.07 -1.15
C ASP A 131 7.53 -1.15 -0.14
N ARG A 132 6.46 -0.39 -0.38
CA ARG A 132 5.30 -0.33 0.52
C ARG A 132 5.67 0.16 1.91
N VAL A 133 6.45 1.24 1.95
CA VAL A 133 6.98 1.84 3.18
C VAL A 133 6.72 3.35 3.19
N MET A 134 6.42 3.86 4.37
CA MET A 134 6.41 5.27 4.69
C MET A 134 7.50 5.58 5.72
N VAL A 135 8.13 6.73 5.58
CA VAL A 135 9.04 7.30 6.58
C VAL A 135 8.61 8.72 6.90
N VAL A 136 8.40 9.00 8.19
CA VAL A 136 8.17 10.33 8.75
C VAL A 136 9.40 10.72 9.56
N VAL A 137 9.99 11.88 9.29
CA VAL A 137 11.09 12.43 10.06
C VAL A 137 10.62 13.70 10.77
N ILE A 138 10.45 13.58 12.07
CA ILE A 138 10.06 14.66 12.97
C ILE A 138 11.31 15.42 13.37
N ARG A 139 11.30 16.74 13.18
CA ARG A 139 12.39 17.63 13.56
C ARG A 139 11.96 18.59 14.65
N TYR A 140 12.80 18.69 15.69
CA TYR A 140 12.78 19.82 16.63
C TYR A 140 14.00 20.71 16.37
N PHE A 141 13.76 21.98 16.06
CA PHE A 141 14.82 22.95 15.82
C PHE A 141 15.66 23.20 17.08
N GLY A 142 16.99 23.18 16.92
CA GLY A 142 17.95 23.29 18.03
C GLY A 142 18.56 24.67 18.21
N GLY A 143 18.09 25.69 17.48
CA GLY A 143 18.67 27.04 17.50
C GLY A 143 19.89 27.24 16.60
N ILE A 144 20.35 26.21 15.90
CA ILE A 144 21.50 26.28 14.98
C ILE A 144 21.07 25.86 13.58
N GLU A 145 21.30 26.72 12.60
CA GLU A 145 21.01 26.40 11.21
C GLU A 145 21.96 25.34 10.63
N LEU A 146 21.40 24.42 9.87
CA LEU A 146 22.15 23.35 9.19
C LEU A 146 22.58 23.75 7.78
N GLY A 147 21.93 24.75 7.18
CA GLY A 147 22.01 25.06 5.75
C GLY A 147 21.43 23.94 4.86
N THR A 148 21.21 24.23 3.57
CA THR A 148 20.60 23.31 2.60
C THR A 148 21.26 21.92 2.58
N GLY A 149 22.59 21.87 2.43
CA GLY A 149 23.33 20.61 2.40
C GLY A 149 23.40 19.89 3.74
N GLY A 150 23.22 20.60 4.86
CA GLY A 150 23.12 19.98 6.18
C GLY A 150 21.76 19.32 6.40
N LEU A 151 20.67 19.98 5.97
CA LEU A 151 19.30 19.43 6.03
C LEU A 151 19.17 18.17 5.20
N VAL A 152 19.63 18.21 3.94
CA VAL A 152 19.60 17.05 3.03
C VAL A 152 20.27 15.83 3.67
N ARG A 153 21.46 16.01 4.25
CA ARG A 153 22.20 14.92 4.93
C ARG A 153 21.53 14.47 6.23
N ALA A 154 20.94 15.40 6.98
CA ALA A 154 20.25 15.07 8.24
C ALA A 154 19.00 14.23 7.98
N TYR A 155 18.12 14.67 7.09
CA TYR A 155 16.87 13.97 6.76
C TYR A 155 17.11 12.63 6.07
N GLY A 156 17.91 12.63 5.00
CA GLY A 156 18.26 11.40 4.29
C GLY A 156 18.98 10.42 5.20
N GLY A 157 19.96 10.88 5.98
CA GLY A 157 20.72 10.04 6.89
C GLY A 157 19.88 9.44 8.02
N ALA A 158 18.98 10.22 8.64
CA ALA A 158 18.08 9.71 9.68
C ALA A 158 17.11 8.66 9.11
N ALA A 159 16.56 8.89 7.91
CA ALA A 159 15.69 7.93 7.23
C ALA A 159 16.45 6.64 6.86
N SER A 160 17.65 6.74 6.28
CA SER A 160 18.48 5.59 5.92
C SER A 160 18.83 4.73 7.13
N GLU A 161 19.23 5.33 8.25
CA GLU A 161 19.53 4.58 9.47
C GLU A 161 18.28 3.94 10.08
N CYS A 162 17.11 4.60 9.99
CA CYS A 162 15.85 3.99 10.42
C CYS A 162 15.51 2.74 9.60
N LEU A 163 15.64 2.82 8.27
CA LEU A 163 15.32 1.71 7.37
C LEU A 163 16.33 0.57 7.47
N ARG A 164 17.62 0.88 7.67
CA ARG A 164 18.69 -0.13 7.83
C ARG A 164 18.45 -1.02 9.05
N ASN A 165 17.91 -0.44 10.13
CA ASN A 165 17.65 -1.14 11.39
C ASN A 165 16.27 -1.80 11.43
N ALA A 166 15.47 -1.70 10.36
CA ALA A 166 14.12 -2.23 10.35
C ALA A 166 14.10 -3.74 10.02
N PRO A 167 13.34 -4.56 10.76
CA PRO A 167 13.15 -5.96 10.40
C PRO A 167 12.31 -6.04 9.13
N THR A 168 12.81 -6.76 8.12
CA THR A 168 12.20 -6.85 6.79
C THR A 168 11.54 -8.20 6.54
N CYS A 169 10.59 -8.23 5.61
CA CYS A 169 10.01 -9.44 5.05
C CYS A 169 9.88 -9.33 3.53
N LEU A 170 10.06 -10.47 2.86
CA LEU A 170 9.72 -10.65 1.45
C LEU A 170 8.23 -10.96 1.34
N VAL A 171 7.51 -10.16 0.57
CA VAL A 171 6.11 -10.37 0.23
C VAL A 171 6.03 -10.83 -1.22
N LYS A 172 5.40 -11.98 -1.46
CA LYS A 172 5.17 -12.51 -2.80
C LYS A 172 3.74 -12.22 -3.23
N SER A 173 3.57 -11.87 -4.51
CA SER A 173 2.24 -11.76 -5.10
C SER A 173 1.58 -13.12 -5.12
N LYS A 174 0.32 -13.17 -4.71
CA LYS A 174 -0.50 -14.40 -4.72
C LYS A 174 -1.39 -14.40 -5.95
N VAL A 175 -1.46 -15.54 -6.62
CA VAL A 175 -2.32 -15.78 -7.78
C VAL A 175 -3.55 -16.53 -7.33
N PRO A 176 -4.76 -16.01 -7.62
CA PRO A 176 -5.99 -16.78 -7.46
C PRO A 176 -6.08 -17.87 -8.53
N MET A 177 -6.32 -19.10 -8.09
CA MET A 177 -6.50 -20.27 -8.94
C MET A 177 -7.79 -20.99 -8.56
N GLY A 178 -8.42 -21.61 -9.53
CA GLY A 178 -9.56 -22.51 -9.38
C GLY A 178 -9.26 -23.86 -10.02
N VAL A 179 -9.78 -24.94 -9.44
CA VAL A 179 -9.71 -26.27 -10.03
C VAL A 179 -11.06 -26.97 -9.88
N GLU A 180 -11.55 -27.54 -10.97
CA GLU A 180 -12.66 -28.49 -10.93
C GLU A 180 -12.10 -29.85 -10.55
N VAL A 181 -12.58 -30.39 -9.42
CA VAL A 181 -12.08 -31.64 -8.86
C VAL A 181 -13.26 -32.54 -8.49
N PRO A 182 -13.24 -33.84 -8.84
CA PRO A 182 -14.25 -34.76 -8.35
C PRO A 182 -14.02 -35.10 -6.87
N PHE A 183 -15.10 -35.43 -6.15
CA PHE A 183 -15.07 -35.59 -4.69
C PHE A 183 -14.07 -36.65 -4.19
N ASP A 184 -13.82 -37.67 -5.01
CA ASP A 184 -12.84 -38.75 -4.74
C ASP A 184 -11.39 -38.23 -4.67
N LEU A 185 -11.08 -37.13 -5.36
CA LEU A 185 -9.73 -36.55 -5.43
C LEU A 185 -9.49 -35.36 -4.49
N LEU A 186 -10.52 -34.93 -3.73
CA LEU A 186 -10.39 -33.79 -2.82
C LEU A 186 -9.28 -33.96 -1.78
N GLY A 187 -9.11 -35.18 -1.24
CA GLY A 187 -8.06 -35.45 -0.25
C GLY A 187 -6.66 -35.18 -0.79
N ILE A 188 -6.40 -35.58 -2.05
CA ILE A 188 -5.12 -35.36 -2.73
C ILE A 188 -4.92 -33.86 -2.99
N LEU A 189 -5.97 -33.18 -3.48
CA LEU A 189 -5.92 -31.74 -3.70
C LEU A 189 -5.57 -30.98 -2.42
N TYR A 190 -6.33 -31.16 -1.33
CA TYR A 190 -6.08 -30.44 -0.08
C TYR A 190 -4.69 -30.74 0.51
N HIS A 191 -4.18 -31.96 0.32
CA HIS A 191 -2.81 -32.28 0.71
C HIS A 191 -1.78 -31.44 -0.08
N GLN A 192 -1.95 -31.31 -1.40
CA GLN A 192 -1.08 -30.48 -2.23
C GLN A 192 -1.25 -28.98 -1.94
N LEU A 193 -2.48 -28.50 -1.76
CA LEU A 193 -2.72 -27.11 -1.37
C LEU A 193 -2.01 -26.76 -0.06
N LYS A 194 -2.04 -27.66 0.92
CA LYS A 194 -1.36 -27.47 2.20
C LYS A 194 0.17 -27.50 2.06
N SER A 195 0.73 -28.40 1.26
CA SER A 195 2.19 -28.49 1.08
C SER A 195 2.78 -27.26 0.39
N TYR A 196 2.00 -26.60 -0.49
CA TYR A 196 2.38 -25.37 -1.18
C TYR A 196 1.98 -24.08 -0.44
N GLN A 197 1.40 -24.20 0.76
CA GLN A 197 0.94 -23.07 1.58
C GLN A 197 -0.11 -22.21 0.87
N ALA A 198 -1.05 -22.85 0.16
CA ALA A 198 -2.18 -22.15 -0.42
C ALA A 198 -3.09 -21.56 0.69
N GLU A 199 -3.65 -20.38 0.40
CA GLU A 199 -4.52 -19.62 1.30
C GLU A 199 -5.89 -19.37 0.67
N ASP A 200 -6.83 -18.86 1.47
CA ASP A 200 -8.19 -18.52 1.05
C ASP A 200 -8.91 -19.65 0.30
N THR A 201 -8.67 -20.91 0.69
CA THR A 201 -9.28 -22.07 0.02
C THR A 201 -10.79 -22.09 0.26
N LYS A 202 -11.56 -22.03 -0.81
CA LYS A 202 -13.03 -22.09 -0.79
C LYS A 202 -13.51 -23.16 -1.75
N GLN A 203 -14.46 -23.95 -1.29
CA GLN A 203 -15.10 -24.99 -2.07
C GLN A 203 -16.53 -24.55 -2.41
N ASP A 204 -16.88 -24.57 -3.69
CA ASP A 204 -18.21 -24.28 -4.19
C ASP A 204 -18.86 -25.59 -4.66
N TYR A 205 -20.00 -25.91 -4.03
CA TYR A 205 -20.78 -27.13 -4.27
C TYR A 205 -21.87 -26.93 -5.34
N ASP A 206 -22.22 -25.67 -5.68
CA ASP A 206 -23.34 -25.36 -6.56
C ASP A 206 -22.95 -25.37 -8.06
N THR A 207 -21.65 -25.30 -8.37
CA THR A 207 -21.16 -25.16 -9.75
C THR A 207 -20.93 -26.49 -10.49
N GLY A 208 -21.18 -27.63 -9.84
CA GLY A 208 -20.81 -28.96 -10.34
C GLY A 208 -21.92 -29.72 -11.08
N LYS A 209 -21.53 -30.44 -12.15
CA LYS A 209 -22.24 -31.66 -12.55
C LYS A 209 -22.05 -32.73 -11.47
N ASP A 210 -22.94 -33.73 -11.42
CA ASP A 210 -22.90 -34.83 -10.44
C ASP A 210 -21.46 -35.33 -10.16
N GLY A 211 -20.99 -35.10 -8.93
CA GLY A 211 -19.72 -35.62 -8.43
C GLY A 211 -18.50 -34.69 -8.54
N ILE A 212 -18.63 -33.48 -9.10
CA ILE A 212 -17.54 -32.50 -9.27
C ILE A 212 -17.81 -31.24 -8.43
N THR A 213 -16.76 -30.63 -7.89
CA THR A 213 -16.83 -29.37 -7.13
C THR A 213 -15.72 -28.43 -7.59
N MET A 214 -15.97 -27.13 -7.53
CA MET A 214 -14.94 -26.12 -7.81
C MET A 214 -14.23 -25.77 -6.51
N VAL A 215 -12.90 -25.83 -6.50
CA VAL A 215 -12.07 -25.37 -5.39
C VAL A 215 -11.25 -24.18 -5.85
N SER A 216 -11.48 -23.02 -5.23
CA SER A 216 -10.70 -21.80 -5.44
C SER A 216 -9.72 -21.58 -4.29
N PHE A 217 -8.52 -21.11 -4.59
CA PHE A 217 -7.45 -20.88 -3.63
C PHE A 217 -6.48 -19.81 -4.14
N LYS A 218 -5.60 -19.33 -3.27
CA LYS A 218 -4.50 -18.42 -3.63
C LYS A 218 -3.16 -19.05 -3.31
N VAL A 219 -2.21 -18.94 -4.22
CA VAL A 219 -0.84 -19.46 -4.04
C VAL A 219 0.17 -18.41 -4.47
N ASP A 220 1.38 -18.43 -3.91
CA ASP A 220 2.46 -17.56 -4.37
C ASP A 220 2.72 -17.74 -5.88
N PHE A 221 2.92 -16.65 -6.60
CA PHE A 221 3.11 -16.63 -8.05
C PHE A 221 4.22 -17.58 -8.53
N ASP A 222 5.33 -17.66 -7.80
CA ASP A 222 6.48 -18.52 -8.12
C ASP A 222 6.22 -20.02 -7.87
N ARG A 223 5.11 -20.35 -7.21
CA ARG A 223 4.68 -21.72 -6.89
C ARG A 223 3.48 -22.19 -7.71
N ALA A 224 2.78 -21.28 -8.40
CA ALA A 224 1.54 -21.59 -9.10
C ALA A 224 1.69 -22.73 -10.13
N GLU A 225 2.69 -22.64 -11.02
CA GLU A 225 2.95 -23.67 -12.03
C GLU A 225 3.34 -25.01 -11.40
N LYS A 226 4.23 -24.98 -10.40
CA LYS A 226 4.68 -26.20 -9.69
C LYS A 226 3.55 -26.90 -8.96
N LEU A 227 2.61 -26.15 -8.38
CA LEU A 227 1.44 -26.70 -7.71
C LEU A 227 0.49 -27.34 -8.74
N GLU A 228 0.25 -26.68 -9.87
CA GLU A 228 -0.55 -27.22 -10.97
C GLU A 228 0.02 -28.56 -11.48
N GLU A 229 1.33 -28.61 -11.73
CA GLU A 229 2.04 -29.83 -12.13
C GLU A 229 1.96 -30.92 -11.06
N ALA A 230 2.17 -30.58 -9.78
CA ALA A 230 2.11 -31.53 -8.68
C ALA A 230 0.70 -32.12 -8.50
N ILE A 231 -0.34 -31.31 -8.68
CA ILE A 231 -1.72 -31.80 -8.65
C ILE A 231 -1.97 -32.74 -9.84
N LYS A 232 -1.60 -32.33 -11.07
CA LYS A 232 -1.75 -33.18 -12.27
C LYS A 232 -1.00 -34.51 -12.16
N ALA A 233 0.20 -34.51 -11.58
CA ALA A 233 1.02 -35.71 -11.41
C ALA A 233 0.45 -36.69 -10.36
N ASN A 234 -0.29 -36.21 -9.37
CA ASN A 234 -0.86 -37.03 -8.30
C ASN A 234 -2.34 -37.37 -8.51
N CYS A 235 -2.95 -36.90 -9.59
CA CYS A 235 -4.33 -37.21 -9.95
C CYS A 235 -4.36 -38.21 -11.11
N SER A 236 -5.17 -39.25 -10.97
CA SER A 236 -5.37 -40.28 -11.99
C SER A 236 -6.24 -39.81 -13.18
N ARG A 237 -6.70 -38.55 -13.16
CA ARG A 237 -7.57 -37.93 -14.16
C ARG A 237 -7.04 -36.54 -14.51
N GLU A 238 -7.35 -36.09 -15.72
CA GLU A 238 -7.07 -34.72 -16.16
C GLU A 238 -8.00 -33.74 -15.43
N LEU A 239 -7.43 -32.72 -14.80
CA LEU A 239 -8.15 -31.69 -14.06
C LEU A 239 -8.07 -30.35 -14.79
N VAL A 240 -9.17 -29.61 -14.77
CA VAL A 240 -9.26 -28.30 -15.43
C VAL A 240 -8.94 -27.20 -14.42
N PHE A 241 -7.95 -26.38 -14.75
CA PHE A 241 -7.50 -25.26 -13.93
C PHE A 241 -7.96 -23.94 -14.55
N TYR A 242 -8.37 -23.02 -13.67
CA TYR A 242 -8.76 -21.66 -13.99
C TYR A 242 -7.79 -20.71 -13.28
N LYS A 243 -7.18 -19.79 -14.03
CA LYS A 243 -6.33 -18.73 -13.50
C LYS A 243 -7.11 -17.43 -13.65
N HIS A 244 -7.28 -16.69 -12.56
CA HIS A 244 -8.03 -15.43 -12.55
C HIS A 244 -7.10 -14.21 -12.55
#